data_AF-A0A1E4J5Z7-F1
#
_entry.id   AF-A0A1E4J5Z7-F1
#
_cell.length_a   1.000
_cell.length_b   1.000
_cell.length_c   1.000
_cell.angle_alpha   90.00
_cell.angle_beta   90.00
_cell.angle_gamma   90.00
#
_symmetry.space_group_name_H-M   'P 1'
#
loop_
_entity.id
_entity.type
_entity.pdbx_description
1 polymer ?
#
loop_
_entity_poly.entity_id
_entity_poly.type
_entity_poly.pdbx_seq_one_letter_code
_entity_poly.pdbx_strand_id
1 'polypeptide(L)'
;MRKTMQKKHWLCALAALAALSNGAATASAAGPAGGEWDFRVLLDDSPIGEHRFALATTGGERKLVSEARFAVKLLGVTVYRYRHEATELWRGDCLRRLNSKTDDDGTPEKVSAEPTGDDVLAVVTPKGTQSVDGCVMSFAYWNPAIRTQARLLNAQSGKIEPVRISKAGSGTVEVRGQPVEATRWRIATDAQPIDVWYSQQGEWLGLDSTVGGNRKLSYRLK
;
A
#
# COMPACT_ATOMS: atom_id res chain seq x y z
N MET A 1 -60.73 -48.39 52.82
CA MET A 1 -59.74 -49.42 52.39
C MET A 1 -59.76 -49.55 50.87
N ARG A 2 -58.58 -49.43 50.25
CA ARG A 2 -58.19 -49.87 48.89
C ARG A 2 -58.97 -49.32 47.68
N LYS A 3 -58.34 -48.53 46.83
CA LYS A 3 -57.57 -49.01 45.65
C LYS A 3 -56.97 -47.83 44.88
N THR A 4 -55.68 -47.93 44.63
CA THR A 4 -54.86 -47.14 43.70
C THR A 4 -55.39 -47.33 42.27
N MET A 5 -55.50 -46.24 41.51
CA MET A 5 -55.72 -46.29 40.06
C MET A 5 -54.75 -45.31 39.40
N GLN A 6 -53.79 -45.85 38.64
CA GLN A 6 -52.85 -45.09 37.82
C GLN A 6 -53.62 -44.31 36.74
N LYS A 7 -53.29 -43.02 36.59
CA LYS A 7 -53.64 -42.22 35.41
C LYS A 7 -52.39 -41.76 34.70
N LYS A 8 -52.38 -42.08 33.41
CA LYS A 8 -51.41 -41.80 32.36
C LYS A 8 -51.43 -40.29 32.09
N HIS A 9 -50.27 -39.62 32.17
CA HIS A 9 -50.12 -38.23 31.73
C HIS A 9 -49.10 -38.15 30.60
N TRP A 10 -49.57 -37.68 29.45
CA TRP A 10 -48.76 -37.17 28.35
C TRP A 10 -48.05 -35.89 28.79
N LEU A 11 -46.77 -35.74 28.47
CA LEU A 11 -46.07 -34.46 28.55
C LEU A 11 -45.10 -34.30 27.36
N CYS A 12 -45.54 -33.40 26.46
CA CYS A 12 -44.84 -32.48 25.58
C CYS A 12 -43.34 -32.69 25.31
N ALA A 13 -43.02 -32.92 24.04
CA ALA A 13 -41.69 -32.71 23.49
C ALA A 13 -41.41 -31.19 23.40
N LEU A 14 -40.40 -30.71 24.14
CA LEU A 14 -39.83 -29.37 23.98
C LEU A 14 -38.72 -29.45 22.91
N ALA A 15 -38.98 -28.87 21.74
CA ALA A 15 -37.95 -28.61 20.74
C ALA A 15 -37.17 -27.35 21.16
N ALA A 16 -35.91 -27.52 21.56
CA ALA A 16 -35.00 -26.41 21.79
C ALA A 16 -34.39 -25.97 20.45
N LEU A 17 -34.85 -24.84 19.90
CA LEU A 17 -34.14 -24.13 18.84
C LEU A 17 -32.92 -23.43 19.45
N ALA A 18 -31.73 -24.01 19.25
CA ALA A 18 -30.48 -23.31 19.49
C ALA A 18 -30.26 -22.29 18.36
N ALA A 19 -30.38 -21.00 18.66
CA ALA A 19 -30.01 -19.92 17.75
C ALA A 19 -28.48 -19.91 17.60
N LEU A 20 -27.98 -20.41 16.47
CA LEU A 20 -26.60 -20.25 16.05
C LEU A 20 -26.40 -18.79 15.61
N SER A 21 -25.91 -17.96 16.53
CA SER A 21 -25.37 -16.65 16.20
C SER A 21 -24.08 -16.84 15.41
N ASN A 22 -24.17 -16.83 14.08
CA ASN A 22 -23.01 -16.65 13.21
C ASN A 22 -22.45 -15.25 13.43
N GLY A 23 -21.49 -15.13 14.35
CA GLY A 23 -20.60 -13.98 14.40
C GLY A 23 -19.76 -13.99 13.13
N ALA A 24 -20.19 -13.21 12.12
CA ALA A 24 -19.34 -12.89 10.99
C ALA A 24 -18.14 -12.10 11.55
N ALA A 25 -17.00 -12.78 11.69
CA ALA A 25 -15.74 -12.10 11.92
C ALA A 25 -15.53 -11.16 10.73
N THR A 26 -15.73 -9.86 10.94
CA THR A 26 -15.24 -8.83 10.03
C THR A 26 -13.73 -8.99 9.99
N ALA A 27 -13.22 -9.67 8.96
CA ALA A 27 -11.81 -9.64 8.65
C ALA A 27 -11.46 -8.17 8.41
N SER A 28 -10.84 -7.54 9.42
CA SER A 28 -10.17 -6.27 9.20
C SER A 28 -9.21 -6.50 8.05
N ALA A 29 -9.31 -5.69 7.00
CA ALA A 29 -8.40 -5.76 5.85
C ALA A 29 -7.03 -5.21 6.26
N ALA A 30 -6.44 -5.77 7.32
CA ALA A 30 -5.09 -5.50 7.71
C ALA A 30 -4.20 -5.90 6.53
N GLY A 31 -3.45 -4.93 6.00
CA GLY A 31 -2.46 -5.19 4.95
C GLY A 31 -1.48 -6.31 5.36
N PRO A 32 -0.69 -6.83 4.43
CA PRO A 32 0.21 -7.96 4.69
C PRO A 32 1.13 -7.71 5.90
N ALA A 33 1.41 -8.77 6.67
CA ALA A 33 2.37 -8.73 7.77
C ALA A 33 3.83 -8.72 7.28
N GLY A 34 4.06 -9.08 6.03
CA GLY A 34 5.35 -9.00 5.39
C GLY A 34 5.22 -9.25 3.89
N GLY A 35 6.28 -8.96 3.16
CA GLY A 35 6.29 -9.13 1.71
C GLY A 35 7.52 -8.51 1.08
N GLU A 36 7.86 -9.00 -0.10
CA GLU A 36 8.92 -8.45 -0.92
C GLU A 36 8.38 -8.17 -2.31
N TRP A 37 8.70 -6.98 -2.83
CA TRP A 37 8.37 -6.61 -4.20
C TRP A 37 9.63 -6.12 -4.89
N ASP A 38 10.12 -6.89 -5.86
CA ASP A 38 11.25 -6.51 -6.70
C ASP A 38 10.71 -6.17 -8.10
N PHE A 39 10.65 -4.87 -8.40
CA PHE A 39 10.14 -4.39 -9.67
C PHE A 39 11.27 -4.11 -10.65
N ARG A 40 11.13 -4.59 -11.87
CA ARG A 40 11.79 -3.97 -13.02
C ARG A 40 11.03 -2.68 -13.36
N VAL A 41 11.78 -1.60 -13.54
CA VAL A 41 11.24 -0.29 -13.93
C VAL A 41 11.56 -0.03 -15.39
N LEU A 42 10.53 0.34 -16.16
CA LEU A 42 10.62 0.60 -17.59
C LEU A 42 10.18 2.04 -17.90
N LEU A 43 10.78 2.63 -18.91
CA LEU A 43 10.42 3.92 -19.47
C LEU A 43 10.18 3.74 -20.97
N ASP A 44 8.93 3.95 -21.41
CA ASP A 44 8.45 3.58 -22.75
C ASP A 44 8.87 2.15 -23.13
N ASP A 45 8.53 1.20 -22.25
CA ASP A 45 8.82 -0.23 -22.37
C ASP A 45 10.31 -0.62 -22.39
N SER A 46 11.22 0.35 -22.27
CA SER A 46 12.67 0.10 -22.15
C SER A 46 13.09 0.01 -20.68
N PRO A 47 13.77 -1.07 -20.23
CA PRO A 47 14.24 -1.17 -18.86
C PRO A 47 15.24 -0.06 -18.50
N ILE A 48 14.97 0.64 -17.39
CA ILE A 48 15.84 1.71 -16.89
C ILE A 48 16.41 1.41 -15.51
N GLY A 49 15.95 0.35 -14.82
CA GLY A 49 16.46 -0.01 -13.51
C GLY A 49 15.45 -0.80 -12.69
N GLU A 50 15.52 -0.65 -11.38
CA GLU A 50 14.75 -1.44 -10.42
C GLU A 50 14.29 -0.62 -9.22
N HIS A 51 13.18 -1.04 -8.60
CA HIS A 51 12.71 -0.55 -7.30
C HIS A 51 12.29 -1.74 -6.44
N ARG A 52 12.94 -1.89 -5.30
CA ARG A 52 12.71 -3.00 -4.35
C ARG A 52 12.04 -2.49 -3.10
N PHE A 53 11.16 -3.32 -2.55
CA PHE A 53 10.45 -3.08 -1.30
C PHE A 53 10.54 -4.34 -0.44
N ALA A 54 10.86 -4.17 0.83
CA ALA A 54 10.87 -5.24 1.82
C ALA A 54 10.05 -4.80 3.04
N LEU A 55 8.97 -5.53 3.32
CA LEU A 55 8.08 -5.32 4.45
C LEU A 55 8.28 -6.43 5.47
N ALA A 56 8.54 -6.06 6.72
CA ALA A 56 8.63 -7.00 7.83
C ALA A 56 7.81 -6.49 9.03
N THR A 57 7.14 -7.39 9.74
CA THR A 57 6.50 -7.09 11.02
C THR A 57 7.40 -7.51 12.17
N THR A 58 7.61 -6.64 13.16
CA THR A 58 8.31 -6.95 14.40
C THR A 58 7.62 -6.22 15.54
N GLY A 59 7.26 -6.93 16.61
CA GLY A 59 6.64 -6.32 17.79
C GLY A 59 5.31 -5.60 17.52
N GLY A 60 4.54 -6.02 16.50
CA GLY A 60 3.28 -5.39 16.12
C GLY A 60 3.42 -4.13 15.25
N GLU A 61 4.66 -3.72 14.92
CA GLU A 61 4.94 -2.64 13.98
C GLU A 61 5.44 -3.22 12.65
N ARG A 62 5.06 -2.57 11.55
CA ARG A 62 5.48 -2.91 10.19
C ARG A 62 6.59 -1.96 9.76
N LYS A 63 7.74 -2.51 9.35
CA LYS A 63 8.85 -1.76 8.76
C LYS A 63 8.89 -2.02 7.26
N LEU A 64 8.79 -0.96 6.46
CA LEU A 64 9.03 -1.01 5.02
C LEU A 64 10.40 -0.38 4.72
N VAL A 65 11.24 -1.09 3.99
CA VAL A 65 12.45 -0.53 3.37
C VAL A 65 12.25 -0.54 1.86
N SER A 66 12.59 0.57 1.20
CA SER A 66 12.54 0.66 -0.26
C SER A 66 13.81 1.25 -0.84
N GLU A 67 14.25 0.70 -1.98
CA GLU A 67 15.45 1.15 -2.70
C GLU A 67 15.18 1.17 -4.20
N ALA A 68 15.41 2.31 -4.85
CA ALA A 68 15.30 2.46 -6.30
C ALA A 68 16.62 2.91 -6.92
N ARG A 69 16.95 2.38 -8.09
CA ARG A 69 18.12 2.78 -8.88
C ARG A 69 17.76 2.77 -10.37
N PHE A 70 17.75 3.93 -11.01
CA PHE A 70 17.49 4.08 -12.44
C PHE A 70 18.66 4.72 -13.19
N ALA A 71 18.84 4.34 -14.44
CA ALA A 71 19.76 4.94 -15.39
C ALA A 71 19.16 4.90 -16.80
N VAL A 72 18.78 6.07 -17.32
CA VAL A 72 18.33 6.20 -18.73
C VAL A 72 19.56 6.40 -19.60
N LYS A 73 19.69 5.58 -20.66
CA LYS A 73 20.80 5.67 -21.61
C LYS A 73 20.32 6.12 -22.98
N LEU A 74 21.10 6.99 -23.61
CA LEU A 74 20.96 7.37 -25.01
C LEU A 74 22.30 7.09 -25.71
N LEU A 75 22.28 6.27 -26.77
CA LEU A 75 23.49 5.89 -27.52
C LEU A 75 24.64 5.38 -26.62
N GLY A 76 24.32 4.64 -25.57
CA GLY A 76 25.29 4.09 -24.61
C GLY A 76 25.71 5.04 -23.47
N VAL A 77 25.40 6.34 -23.56
CA VAL A 77 25.71 7.35 -22.53
C VAL A 77 24.53 7.49 -21.57
N THR A 78 24.79 7.52 -20.26
CA THR A 78 23.73 7.78 -19.27
C THR A 78 23.38 9.28 -19.26
N VAL A 79 22.13 9.59 -19.54
CA VAL A 79 21.59 10.96 -19.62
C VAL A 79 20.70 11.34 -18.45
N TYR A 80 20.35 10.38 -17.58
CA TYR A 80 19.60 10.61 -16.36
C TYR A 80 19.91 9.52 -15.35
N ARG A 81 20.06 9.89 -14.07
CA ARG A 81 20.23 8.95 -12.95
C ARG A 81 19.25 9.26 -11.83
N TYR A 82 18.68 8.23 -11.23
CA TYR A 82 17.83 8.37 -10.06
C TYR A 82 18.21 7.34 -9.02
N ARG A 83 18.33 7.77 -7.76
CA ARG A 83 18.54 6.90 -6.61
C ARG A 83 17.59 7.31 -5.49
N HIS A 84 16.91 6.33 -4.90
CA HIS A 84 16.02 6.57 -3.78
C HIS A 84 16.20 5.48 -2.73
N GLU A 85 16.18 5.88 -1.48
CA GLU A 85 16.16 4.98 -0.32
C GLU A 85 15.16 5.54 0.69
N ALA A 86 14.25 4.71 1.17
CA ALA A 86 13.32 5.10 2.23
C ALA A 86 13.12 3.96 3.24
N THR A 87 13.03 4.34 4.52
CA THR A 87 12.59 3.47 5.60
C THR A 87 11.35 4.07 6.24
N GLU A 88 10.30 3.27 6.34
CA GLU A 88 9.04 3.64 6.97
C GLU A 88 8.72 2.70 8.13
N LEU A 89 8.16 3.25 9.21
CA LEU A 89 7.62 2.49 10.32
C LEU A 89 6.13 2.78 10.46
N TRP A 90 5.36 1.71 10.58
CA TRP A 90 3.91 1.72 10.53
C TRP A 90 3.33 1.03 11.75
N ARG A 91 2.25 1.60 12.28
CA ARG A 91 1.42 0.98 13.34
C ARG A 91 -0.02 0.96 12.85
N GLY A 92 -0.57 -0.25 12.68
CA GLY A 92 -1.76 -0.41 11.83
C GLY A 92 -1.47 0.22 10.46
N ASP A 93 -2.45 0.93 9.89
CA ASP A 93 -2.31 1.57 8.57
C ASP A 93 -1.78 3.01 8.63
N CYS A 94 -1.29 3.44 9.78
CA CYS A 94 -0.76 4.80 9.96
C CYS A 94 0.77 4.80 9.93
N LEU A 95 1.33 5.67 9.11
CA LEU A 95 2.75 5.97 9.11
C LEU A 95 3.10 6.63 10.45
N ARG A 96 4.14 6.13 11.12
CA ARG A 96 4.64 6.67 12.39
C ARG A 96 6.01 7.30 12.24
N ARG A 97 6.85 6.76 11.37
CA ARG A 97 8.14 7.37 11.00
C ARG A 97 8.44 7.17 9.53
N LEU A 98 9.13 8.14 8.94
CA LEU A 98 9.72 8.06 7.60
C LEU A 98 11.12 8.67 7.65
N ASN A 99 12.09 8.02 7.02
CA ASN A 99 13.35 8.65 6.67
C ASN A 99 13.69 8.25 5.25
N SER A 100 13.94 9.23 4.39
CA SER A 100 14.26 9.00 2.99
C SER A 100 15.33 9.93 2.47
N LYS A 101 16.02 9.47 1.42
CA LYS A 101 16.95 10.24 0.62
C LYS A 101 16.68 9.93 -0.85
N THR A 102 16.67 10.97 -1.66
CA THR A 102 16.57 10.85 -3.11
C THR A 102 17.67 11.67 -3.75
N ASP A 103 18.29 11.14 -4.79
CA ASP A 103 19.11 11.88 -5.75
C ASP A 103 18.39 11.76 -7.10
N ASP A 104 17.78 12.86 -7.52
CA ASP A 104 17.08 13.00 -8.80
C ASP A 104 17.96 13.79 -9.76
N ASP A 105 18.77 13.06 -10.53
CA ASP A 105 19.73 13.58 -11.50
C ASP A 105 20.67 14.65 -10.93
N GLY A 106 21.22 14.38 -9.74
CA GLY A 106 22.10 15.30 -9.02
C GLY A 106 21.35 16.31 -8.14
N THR A 107 20.02 16.25 -8.08
CA THR A 107 19.20 17.07 -7.17
C THR A 107 18.88 16.26 -5.90
N PRO A 108 19.51 16.56 -4.75
CA PRO A 108 19.28 15.81 -3.53
C PRO A 108 18.00 16.26 -2.81
N GLU A 109 17.20 15.29 -2.37
CA GLU A 109 16.06 15.48 -1.48
C GLU A 109 16.18 14.59 -0.23
N LYS A 110 15.61 15.05 0.88
CA LYS A 110 15.59 14.32 2.14
C LYS A 110 14.30 14.59 2.88
N VAL A 111 13.68 13.55 3.41
CA VAL A 111 12.48 13.66 4.25
C VAL A 111 12.71 12.92 5.57
N SER A 112 12.33 13.53 6.67
CA SER A 112 12.22 12.88 7.97
C SER A 112 10.84 13.18 8.54
N ALA A 113 10.07 12.15 8.89
CA ALA A 113 8.81 12.29 9.61
C ALA A 113 8.94 11.60 10.96
N GLU A 114 8.70 12.33 12.04
CA GLU A 114 8.76 11.83 13.42
C GLU A 114 7.51 12.28 14.20
N PRO A 115 7.01 11.49 15.15
CA PRO A 115 5.87 11.87 15.96
C PRO A 115 6.26 12.97 16.96
N THR A 116 5.45 14.03 17.05
CA THR A 116 5.65 15.14 18.02
C THR A 116 4.54 15.26 19.06
N GLY A 117 3.57 14.36 19.03
CA GLY A 117 2.44 14.29 19.96
C GLY A 117 1.54 13.12 19.60
N ASP A 118 0.35 13.10 20.19
CA ASP A 118 -0.69 12.14 19.83
C ASP A 118 -1.18 12.47 18.41
N ASP A 119 -0.97 11.54 17.49
CA ASP A 119 -1.37 11.62 16.08
C ASP A 119 -0.92 12.86 15.32
N VAL A 120 0.27 13.40 15.63
CA VAL A 120 0.92 14.44 14.81
C VAL A 120 2.30 13.97 14.36
N LEU A 121 2.55 14.06 13.05
CA LEU A 121 3.89 13.87 12.45
C LEU A 121 4.50 15.23 12.10
N ALA A 122 5.69 15.52 12.62
CA ALA A 122 6.52 16.59 12.09
C ALA A 122 7.31 16.05 10.90
N VAL A 123 7.00 16.57 9.70
CA VAL A 123 7.69 16.24 8.45
C VAL A 123 8.70 17.34 8.15
N VAL A 124 9.98 16.99 8.24
CA VAL A 124 11.13 17.86 8.02
C VAL A 124 11.75 17.58 6.66
N THR A 125 11.98 18.64 5.90
CA THR A 125 12.69 18.65 4.61
C THR A 125 13.73 19.78 4.62
N PRO A 126 14.67 19.84 3.65
CA PRO A 126 15.54 21.01 3.49
C PRO A 126 14.79 22.34 3.28
N LYS A 127 13.53 22.28 2.83
CA LYS A 127 12.69 23.46 2.58
C LYS A 127 11.93 23.93 3.82
N GLY A 128 11.96 23.17 4.92
CA GLY A 128 11.29 23.49 6.18
C GLY A 128 10.57 22.30 6.80
N THR A 129 9.86 22.60 7.89
CA THR A 129 9.09 21.64 8.68
C THR A 129 7.60 21.93 8.54
N GLN A 130 6.79 20.88 8.39
CA GLN A 130 5.33 20.96 8.45
C GLN A 130 4.81 19.93 9.48
N SER A 131 3.75 20.29 10.19
CA SER A 131 3.02 19.34 11.04
C SER A 131 1.89 18.71 10.23
N VAL A 132 1.72 17.40 10.39
CA VAL A 132 0.69 16.63 9.70
C VAL A 132 -0.11 15.86 10.74
N ASP A 133 -1.36 16.26 10.92
CA ASP A 133 -2.25 15.66 11.92
C ASP A 133 -2.90 14.38 11.41
N GLY A 134 -3.30 13.51 12.33
CA GLY A 134 -4.06 12.28 12.09
C GLY A 134 -3.25 11.11 11.55
N CYS A 135 -3.99 10.04 11.21
CA CYS A 135 -3.44 8.89 10.50
C CYS A 135 -3.10 9.27 9.05
N VAL A 136 -1.82 9.21 8.71
CA VAL A 136 -1.32 9.52 7.36
C VAL A 136 -0.72 8.27 6.75
N MET A 137 -0.95 8.05 5.47
CA MET A 137 -0.24 7.05 4.68
C MET A 137 0.75 7.74 3.74
N SER A 138 1.91 7.13 3.48
CA SER A 138 2.69 7.47 2.28
C SER A 138 2.03 6.87 1.03
N PHE A 139 2.67 6.97 -0.14
CA PHE A 139 2.30 6.22 -1.35
C PHE A 139 2.58 4.70 -1.20
N ALA A 140 2.06 4.10 -0.14
CA ALA A 140 2.25 2.73 0.31
C ALA A 140 1.36 1.77 -0.48
N TYR A 141 1.69 1.54 -1.75
CA TYR A 141 0.88 0.72 -2.66
C TYR A 141 0.64 -0.70 -2.16
N TRP A 142 1.54 -1.25 -1.33
CA TRP A 142 1.40 -2.56 -0.70
C TRP A 142 0.22 -2.64 0.29
N ASN A 143 -0.24 -1.50 0.83
CA ASN A 143 -1.27 -1.46 1.86
C ASN A 143 -2.66 -1.19 1.23
N PRO A 144 -3.63 -2.12 1.31
CA PRO A 144 -4.95 -1.96 0.71
C PRO A 144 -5.75 -0.78 1.28
N ALA A 145 -5.45 -0.33 2.50
CA ALA A 145 -6.06 0.85 3.12
C ALA A 145 -5.79 2.15 2.34
N ILE A 146 -4.81 2.16 1.43
CA ILE A 146 -4.54 3.30 0.55
C ILE A 146 -5.80 3.70 -0.25
N ARG A 147 -6.67 2.74 -0.60
CA ARG A 147 -7.83 2.94 -1.47
C ARG A 147 -8.89 3.89 -0.91
N THR A 148 -8.88 4.15 0.40
CA THR A 148 -9.84 5.01 1.09
C THR A 148 -9.24 6.36 1.47
N GLN A 149 -7.98 6.62 1.14
CA GLN A 149 -7.30 7.85 1.53
C GLN A 149 -7.68 9.03 0.62
N ALA A 150 -7.73 10.21 1.22
CA ALA A 150 -7.95 11.49 0.53
C ALA A 150 -6.67 12.32 0.38
N ARG A 151 -5.59 11.92 1.05
CA ARG A 151 -4.26 12.53 0.94
C ARG A 151 -3.17 11.53 1.29
N LEU A 152 -1.98 11.69 0.71
CA LEU A 152 -0.81 10.84 0.95
C LEU A 152 0.45 11.67 1.14
N LEU A 153 1.39 11.17 1.96
CA LEU A 153 2.71 11.76 2.11
C LEU A 153 3.66 11.22 1.02
N ASN A 154 4.18 12.11 0.19
CA ASN A 154 5.21 11.77 -0.78
C ASN A 154 6.55 11.53 -0.06
N ALA A 155 7.06 10.30 -0.11
CA ALA A 155 8.28 9.91 0.58
C ALA A 155 9.55 10.55 -0.02
N GLN A 156 9.51 11.04 -1.26
CA GLN A 156 10.62 11.72 -1.89
C GLN A 156 10.66 13.20 -1.51
N SER A 157 9.52 13.91 -1.65
CA SER A 157 9.48 15.37 -1.49
C SER A 157 9.02 15.87 -0.11
N GLY A 158 8.39 14.99 0.68
CA GLY A 158 7.77 15.33 1.96
C GLY A 158 6.44 16.08 1.82
N LYS A 159 5.93 16.26 0.60
CA LYS A 159 4.66 16.95 0.35
C LYS A 159 3.48 16.05 0.74
N ILE A 160 2.48 16.63 1.41
CA ILE A 160 1.16 16.03 1.53
C ILE A 160 0.37 16.33 0.26
N GLU A 161 0.04 15.29 -0.49
CA GLU A 161 -0.67 15.37 -1.75
C GLU A 161 -2.13 14.98 -1.58
N PRO A 162 -3.09 15.85 -1.93
CA PRO A 162 -4.49 15.46 -2.07
C PRO A 162 -4.61 14.39 -3.16
N VAL A 163 -5.39 13.35 -2.90
CA VAL A 163 -5.61 12.26 -3.86
C VAL A 163 -7.08 11.91 -4.00
N ARG A 164 -7.46 11.41 -5.18
CA ARG A 164 -8.72 10.68 -5.36
C ARG A 164 -8.42 9.29 -5.89
N ILE A 165 -8.86 8.29 -5.15
CA ILE A 165 -8.55 6.89 -5.46
C ILE A 165 -9.83 6.17 -5.89
N SER A 166 -9.78 5.53 -7.05
CA SER A 166 -10.96 4.88 -7.64
C SER A 166 -10.58 3.64 -8.44
N LYS A 167 -11.50 2.68 -8.53
CA LYS A 167 -11.33 1.51 -9.40
C LYS A 167 -11.44 1.98 -10.86
N ALA A 168 -10.43 1.66 -11.67
CA ALA A 168 -10.28 2.14 -13.04
C ALA A 168 -10.38 1.02 -14.09
N GLY A 169 -10.76 -0.19 -13.68
CA GLY A 169 -11.01 -1.34 -14.56
C GLY A 169 -10.32 -2.61 -14.09
N SER A 170 -10.32 -3.61 -14.97
CA SER A 170 -9.55 -4.85 -14.84
C SER A 170 -8.74 -5.07 -16.12
N GLY A 171 -7.70 -5.89 -16.03
CA GLY A 171 -6.87 -6.26 -17.17
C GLY A 171 -5.74 -7.18 -16.74
N THR A 172 -4.83 -7.47 -17.66
CA THR A 172 -3.71 -8.37 -17.41
C THR A 172 -2.41 -7.57 -17.23
N VAL A 173 -1.60 -7.95 -16.24
CA VAL A 173 -0.26 -7.40 -16.01
C VAL A 173 0.76 -8.54 -16.03
N GLU A 174 1.94 -8.30 -16.61
CA GLU A 174 3.03 -9.26 -16.59
C GLU A 174 3.67 -9.29 -15.19
N VAL A 175 3.75 -10.49 -14.61
CA VAL A 175 4.33 -10.76 -13.29
C VAL A 175 5.22 -12.00 -13.42
N ARG A 176 6.53 -11.84 -13.18
CA ARG A 176 7.53 -12.92 -13.29
C ARG A 176 7.48 -13.67 -14.62
N GLY A 177 7.24 -12.94 -15.71
CA GLY A 177 7.12 -13.48 -17.07
C GLY A 177 5.79 -14.18 -17.37
N GLN A 178 4.80 -14.11 -16.48
CA GLN A 178 3.47 -14.69 -16.68
C GLN A 178 2.38 -13.61 -16.69
N PRO A 179 1.36 -13.73 -17.56
CA PRO A 179 0.19 -12.85 -17.52
C PRO A 179 -0.66 -13.13 -16.28
N VAL A 180 -0.96 -12.11 -15.49
CA VAL A 180 -1.81 -12.19 -14.29
C VAL A 180 -2.99 -11.24 -14.41
N GLU A 181 -4.19 -11.77 -14.21
CA GLU A 181 -5.42 -10.97 -14.11
C GLU A 181 -5.39 -10.07 -12.87
N ALA A 182 -5.66 -8.79 -13.08
CA ALA A 182 -5.49 -7.75 -12.08
C ALA A 182 -6.62 -6.70 -12.15
N THR A 183 -6.87 -6.08 -11.02
CA THR A 183 -7.72 -4.89 -10.92
C THR A 183 -6.85 -3.64 -10.94
N ARG A 184 -7.18 -2.69 -11.81
CA ARG A 184 -6.54 -1.37 -11.87
C ARG A 184 -7.24 -0.39 -10.94
N TRP A 185 -6.46 0.29 -10.11
CA TRP A 185 -6.89 1.41 -9.29
C TRP A 185 -6.13 2.66 -9.70
N ARG A 186 -6.85 3.76 -9.93
CA ARG A 186 -6.26 5.05 -10.27
C ARG A 186 -6.16 5.92 -9.04
N ILE A 187 -4.96 6.41 -8.75
CA ILE A 187 -4.64 7.45 -7.78
C ILE A 187 -4.46 8.74 -8.56
N ALA A 188 -5.48 9.59 -8.59
CA ALA A 188 -5.39 10.92 -9.21
C ALA A 188 -4.74 11.91 -8.24
N THR A 189 -3.71 12.62 -8.71
CA THR A 189 -3.03 13.73 -8.02
C THR A 189 -3.09 14.98 -8.90
N ASP A 190 -2.70 16.15 -8.36
CA ASP A 190 -2.61 17.39 -9.14
C ASP A 190 -1.53 17.34 -10.22
N ALA A 191 -0.50 16.52 -10.02
CA ALA A 191 0.59 16.37 -10.98
C ALA A 191 0.17 15.44 -12.13
N GLN A 192 0.15 14.14 -11.87
CA GLN A 192 -0.21 13.11 -12.85
C GLN A 192 -0.78 11.88 -12.14
N PRO A 193 -1.78 11.21 -12.73
CA PRO A 193 -2.36 10.02 -12.14
C PRO A 193 -1.38 8.84 -12.14
N ILE A 194 -1.53 7.97 -11.15
CA ILE A 194 -0.81 6.70 -11.04
C ILE A 194 -1.85 5.58 -11.09
N ASP A 195 -1.67 4.65 -12.01
CA ASP A 195 -2.49 3.44 -12.10
C ASP A 195 -1.78 2.29 -11.40
N VAL A 196 -2.33 1.80 -10.30
CA VAL A 196 -1.78 0.70 -9.51
C VAL A 196 -2.55 -0.58 -9.81
N TRP A 197 -1.83 -1.68 -10.01
CA TRP A 197 -2.41 -2.98 -10.34
C TRP A 197 -2.36 -3.90 -9.13
N TYR A 198 -3.51 -4.49 -8.81
CA TYR A 198 -3.67 -5.43 -7.71
C TYR A 198 -4.17 -6.78 -8.19
N SER A 199 -3.66 -7.88 -7.61
CA SER A 199 -4.24 -9.21 -7.80
C SER A 199 -5.65 -9.27 -7.21
N GLN A 200 -6.38 -10.35 -7.50
CA GLN A 200 -7.69 -10.59 -6.87
C GLN A 200 -7.60 -10.72 -5.33
N GLN A 201 -6.44 -11.13 -4.82
CA GLN A 201 -6.12 -11.23 -3.40
C GLN A 201 -5.62 -9.90 -2.80
N GLY A 202 -5.51 -8.84 -3.62
CA GLY A 202 -5.06 -7.52 -3.18
C GLY A 202 -3.55 -7.34 -3.10
N GLU A 203 -2.76 -8.27 -3.64
CA GLU A 203 -1.31 -8.11 -3.78
C GLU A 203 -1.00 -7.00 -4.78
N TRP A 204 -0.03 -6.14 -4.46
CA TRP A 204 0.47 -5.14 -5.40
C TRP A 204 1.35 -5.79 -6.48
N LEU A 205 0.91 -5.71 -7.74
CA LEU A 205 1.56 -6.38 -8.88
C LEU A 205 2.39 -5.44 -9.76
N GLY A 206 2.16 -4.14 -9.67
CA GLY A 206 2.83 -3.14 -10.49
C GLY A 206 2.11 -1.81 -10.51
N LEU A 207 2.65 -0.87 -11.28
CA LEU A 207 2.01 0.41 -11.54
C LEU A 207 2.40 0.95 -12.91
N ASP A 208 1.61 1.89 -13.40
CA ASP A 208 1.88 2.74 -14.54
C ASP A 208 1.68 4.19 -14.15
N SER A 209 2.58 5.07 -14.58
CA SER A 209 2.42 6.52 -14.49
C SER A 209 2.93 7.18 -15.77
N THR A 210 2.64 8.46 -15.90
CA THR A 210 3.31 9.31 -16.86
C THR A 210 4.44 10.05 -16.14
N VAL A 211 5.49 10.44 -16.86
CA VAL A 211 6.57 11.32 -16.38
C VAL A 211 6.86 12.39 -17.43
N GLY A 212 7.87 13.24 -17.19
CA GLY A 212 8.28 14.32 -18.09
C GLY A 212 8.40 13.87 -19.55
N GLY A 213 7.94 14.72 -20.47
CA GLY A 213 7.89 14.40 -21.90
C GLY A 213 6.74 13.46 -22.31
N ASN A 214 5.71 13.32 -21.47
CA ASN A 214 4.56 12.43 -21.69
C ASN A 214 4.97 10.95 -21.87
N ARG A 215 6.07 10.58 -21.21
CA ARG A 215 6.66 9.24 -21.29
C ARG A 215 6.01 8.33 -20.26
N LYS A 216 5.88 7.04 -20.57
CA LYS A 216 5.26 6.07 -19.68
C LYS A 216 6.30 5.43 -18.78
N LEU A 217 6.12 5.56 -17.47
CA LEU A 217 6.89 4.84 -16.46
C LEU A 217 6.08 3.62 -16.01
N SER A 218 6.68 2.44 -16.04
CA SER A 218 6.02 1.17 -15.70
C SER A 218 6.83 0.39 -14.68
N TYR A 219 6.16 -0.20 -13.69
CA TYR A 219 6.76 -1.13 -12.73
C TYR A 219 6.14 -2.49 -12.95
N ARG A 220 6.97 -3.51 -13.15
CA ARG A 220 6.52 -4.90 -13.35
C ARG A 220 7.26 -5.82 -12.41
N LEU A 221 6.50 -6.59 -11.64
CA LEU A 221 7.05 -7.52 -10.64
C LEU A 221 7.80 -8.65 -11.35
N LYS A 222 9.03 -8.93 -10.96
CA LYS A 222 9.89 -9.96 -11.60
C LYS A 222 10.18 -11.16 -10.70
#